data_AF-A0A7X7LJR0-F1
#
_entry.id   AF-A0A7X7LJR0-F1
#
_cell.length_a   1.000
_cell.length_b   1.000
_cell.length_c   1.000
_cell.angle_alpha   90.00
_cell.angle_beta   90.00
_cell.angle_gamma   90.00
#
_symmetry.space_group_name_H-M   'P 1'
#
loop_
_entity.id
_entity.type
_entity.pdbx_description
1 polymer ?
#
loop_
_entity_poly.entity_id
_entity_poly.type
_entity_poly.pdbx_seq_one_letter_code
_entity_poly.pdbx_strand_id
1 'polypeptide(L)'
;MSKNHFQIISLETGIAVSQIEKTVALLDEGATVPFISRYRKEVTGSLDEVQVSLIRDRIAQLIELDKRREAILNSIREQEKLTPELEKSIMDAQTMSILEDIYLPYRPKRKTRATMAIAKGLEPLAKTLMEQNSRDVE
;
A
#
# COMPACT_ATOMS: atom_id res chain seq x y z
N MET A 1 -0.29 14.15 -8.99
CA MET A 1 -0.14 14.04 -7.52
C MET A 1 -1.13 14.95 -6.83
N SER A 2 -1.67 14.57 -5.67
CA SER A 2 -2.65 15.41 -4.96
C SER A 2 -1.95 16.57 -4.24
N LYS A 3 -2.49 17.79 -4.38
CA LYS A 3 -2.05 18.97 -3.60
C LYS A 3 -2.08 18.72 -2.08
N ASN A 4 -2.89 17.76 -1.63
CA ASN A 4 -2.98 17.34 -0.24
C ASN A 4 -1.65 16.75 0.27
N HIS A 5 -0.94 15.94 -0.53
CA HIS A 5 0.33 15.35 -0.10
C HIS A 5 1.39 16.40 0.21
N PHE A 6 1.48 17.45 -0.60
CA PHE A 6 2.45 18.51 -0.36
C PHE A 6 2.13 19.29 0.91
N GLN A 7 0.84 19.45 1.25
CA GLN A 7 0.43 20.06 2.53
C GLN A 7 0.81 19.17 3.72
N ILE A 8 0.56 17.86 3.65
CA ILE A 8 0.96 16.90 4.70
C ILE A 8 2.47 16.98 4.94
N ILE A 9 3.28 16.87 3.87
CA ILE A 9 4.75 16.93 3.98
C ILE A 9 5.18 18.28 4.54
N SER A 10 4.54 19.37 4.13
CA SER A 10 4.85 20.72 4.65
C SER A 10 4.60 20.82 6.15
N LEU A 11 3.46 20.30 6.63
CA LEU A 11 3.12 20.28 8.05
C LEU A 11 4.07 19.39 8.88
N GLU A 12 4.48 18.26 8.33
CA GLU A 12 5.39 17.31 9.01
C GLU A 12 6.84 17.80 9.07
N THR A 13 7.31 18.52 8.04
CA THR A 13 8.74 18.84 7.85
C THR A 13 9.06 20.33 8.04
N GLY A 14 8.05 21.19 8.05
CA GLY A 14 8.22 22.65 8.07
C GLY A 14 8.69 23.25 6.73
N ILE A 15 8.88 22.43 5.68
CA ILE A 15 9.30 22.90 4.35
C ILE A 15 8.09 23.52 3.65
N ALA A 16 8.27 24.65 2.95
CA ALA A 16 7.18 25.29 2.24
C ALA A 16 6.63 24.40 1.11
N VAL A 17 5.31 24.39 0.94
CA VAL A 17 4.61 23.62 -0.11
C VAL A 17 5.20 23.86 -1.50
N SER A 18 5.56 25.10 -1.83
CA SER A 18 6.15 25.47 -3.12
C SER A 18 7.55 24.86 -3.34
N GLN A 19 8.33 24.67 -2.28
CA GLN A 19 9.65 24.02 -2.36
C GLN A 19 9.48 22.51 -2.56
N ILE A 20 8.51 21.91 -1.87
CA ILE A 20 8.15 20.49 -2.02
C ILE A 20 7.69 20.24 -3.45
N GLU A 21 6.76 21.04 -3.97
CA GLU A 21 6.22 20.91 -5.33
C GLU A 21 7.33 20.96 -6.38
N LYS A 22 8.23 21.94 -6.32
CA LYS A 22 9.36 22.05 -7.25
C LYS A 22 10.34 20.88 -7.13
N THR A 23 10.61 20.43 -5.91
CA THR A 23 11.51 19.29 -5.66
C THR A 23 10.92 18.01 -6.24
N VAL A 24 9.63 17.78 -6.01
CA VAL A 24 8.90 16.62 -6.56
C VAL A 24 8.86 16.67 -8.08
N ALA A 25 8.62 17.84 -8.70
CA ALA A 25 8.66 17.98 -10.15
C ALA A 25 10.02 17.57 -10.74
N LEU A 26 11.14 17.98 -10.12
CA LEU A 26 12.47 17.56 -10.54
C LEU A 26 12.69 16.04 -10.38
N LEU A 27 12.20 15.45 -9.29
CA LEU A 27 12.28 14.00 -9.06
C LEU A 27 11.48 13.23 -10.11
N ASP A 28 10.30 13.72 -10.49
CA ASP A 28 9.46 13.14 -11.55
C ASP A 28 10.11 13.21 -12.94
N GLU A 29 10.88 14.28 -13.20
CA GLU A 29 11.72 14.41 -14.39
C GLU A 29 12.96 13.49 -14.37
N GLY A 30 13.16 12.70 -13.32
CA GLY A 30 14.25 11.74 -13.17
C GLY A 30 15.52 12.32 -12.56
N ALA A 31 15.48 13.54 -12.02
CA ALA A 31 16.62 14.10 -11.31
C ALA A 31 16.90 13.33 -10.00
N THR A 32 18.18 13.15 -9.66
CA THR A 32 18.58 12.46 -8.44
C THR A 32 18.72 13.42 -7.26
N VAL A 33 18.62 12.90 -6.03
CA VAL A 33 18.80 13.71 -4.81
C VAL A 33 20.14 14.47 -4.81
N PRO A 34 21.31 13.83 -5.08
CA PRO A 34 22.58 14.57 -5.14
C PRO A 34 22.61 15.62 -6.25
N PHE A 35 21.93 15.38 -7.38
CA PHE A 35 21.86 16.34 -8.47
C PHE A 35 21.05 17.57 -8.06
N ILE A 36 19.87 17.36 -7.46
CA ILE A 36 18.99 18.45 -7.02
C ILE A 36 19.70 19.30 -5.96
N SER A 37 20.23 18.65 -4.92
CA SER A 37 20.86 19.33 -3.79
C SER A 37 22.19 20.00 -4.14
N ARG A 38 22.83 19.69 -5.28
CA ARG A 38 24.06 20.36 -5.74
C ARG A 38 23.81 21.40 -6.82
N TYR A 39 22.97 21.08 -7.81
CA TYR A 39 22.85 21.86 -9.06
C TYR A 39 21.50 22.55 -9.22
N ARG A 40 20.50 22.29 -8.37
CA ARG A 40 19.15 22.89 -8.45
C ARG A 40 18.71 23.59 -7.16
N LYS A 41 19.66 24.01 -6.32
CA LYS A 41 19.39 24.71 -5.06
C LYS A 41 18.49 25.93 -5.24
N GLU A 42 18.78 26.81 -6.20
CA GLU A 42 17.97 28.02 -6.43
C GLU A 42 16.50 27.70 -6.78
N VAL A 43 16.27 26.60 -7.50
CA VAL A 43 14.92 26.17 -7.90
C VAL A 43 14.15 25.69 -6.67
N THR A 44 14.78 24.89 -5.81
CA THR A 44 14.14 24.32 -4.60
C THR A 44 14.14 25.26 -3.39
N GLY A 45 14.73 26.45 -3.50
CA GLY A 45 14.88 27.37 -2.36
C GLY A 45 15.96 26.94 -1.36
N SER A 46 17.06 26.41 -1.90
CA SER A 46 18.27 26.00 -1.18
C SER A 46 18.10 24.83 -0.21
N LEU A 47 17.21 23.88 -0.54
CA LEU A 47 17.09 22.63 0.22
C LEU A 47 18.38 21.81 0.16
N ASP A 48 18.77 21.24 1.30
CA ASP A 48 19.92 20.36 1.41
C ASP A 48 19.61 18.91 0.99
N GLU A 49 20.62 18.04 1.04
CA GLU A 49 20.50 16.63 0.65
C GLU A 49 19.54 15.84 1.56
N VAL A 50 19.53 16.15 2.86
CA VAL A 50 18.68 15.48 3.84
C VAL A 50 17.22 15.84 3.61
N GLN A 51 16.92 17.13 3.39
CA GLN A 51 15.59 17.64 3.10
C GLN A 51 15.03 17.09 1.78
N VAL A 52 15.85 17.06 0.72
CA VAL A 52 15.42 16.52 -0.58
C VAL A 52 15.17 15.01 -0.47
N SER A 53 16.00 14.26 0.26
CA SER A 53 15.75 12.82 0.53
C SER A 53 14.45 12.61 1.31
N LEU A 54 14.22 13.43 2.35
CA LEU A 54 13.01 13.36 3.16
C LEU A 54 11.74 13.56 2.32
N ILE A 55 11.74 14.56 1.43
CA ILE A 55 10.63 14.81 0.51
C ILE A 55 10.40 13.60 -0.40
N ARG A 56 11.47 13.08 -1.03
CA ARG A 56 11.39 11.91 -1.93
C ARG A 56 10.79 10.69 -1.22
N ASP A 57 11.28 10.40 -0.02
CA ASP A 57 10.86 9.20 0.71
C ASP A 57 9.42 9.36 1.21
N ARG A 58 9.05 10.55 1.70
CA ARG A 58 7.71 10.79 2.22
C ARG A 58 6.66 10.83 1.12
N ILE A 59 6.94 11.44 -0.03
CA ILE A 59 6.00 11.43 -1.16
C ILE A 59 5.77 10.00 -1.66
N ALA A 60 6.83 9.18 -1.72
CA ALA A 60 6.72 7.78 -2.11
C ALA A 60 5.82 6.98 -1.14
N GLN A 61 5.98 7.20 0.18
CA GLN A 61 5.13 6.56 1.19
C GLN A 61 3.66 6.96 1.06
N LEU A 62 3.37 8.24 0.82
CA LEU A 62 1.99 8.71 0.65
C LEU A 62 1.35 8.14 -0.62
N ILE A 63 2.10 8.06 -1.72
CA ILE A 63 1.63 7.42 -2.96
C ILE A 63 1.34 5.93 -2.73
N GLU A 64 2.20 5.22 -2.00
CA GLU A 64 1.98 3.81 -1.70
C GLU A 64 0.77 3.60 -0.78
N LEU A 65 0.57 4.49 0.20
CA LEU A 65 -0.61 4.49 1.04
C LEU A 65 -1.90 4.65 0.22
N ASP A 66 -1.93 5.60 -0.72
CA ASP A 66 -3.08 5.83 -1.60
C ASP A 66 -3.37 4.62 -2.49
N LYS A 67 -2.34 4.06 -3.13
CA LYS A 67 -2.49 2.84 -3.95
C LYS A 67 -3.04 1.69 -3.13
N ARG A 68 -2.52 1.50 -1.93
CA ARG A 68 -2.98 0.43 -1.04
C ARG A 68 -4.40 0.66 -0.58
N ARG A 69 -4.77 1.92 -0.28
CA ARG A 69 -6.13 2.32 0.10
C ARG A 69 -7.12 1.97 -1.00
N GLU A 70 -6.81 2.32 -2.24
CA GLU A 70 -7.64 2.00 -3.41
C GLU A 70 -7.79 0.48 -3.58
N ALA A 71 -6.69 -0.29 -3.47
CA ALA A 71 -6.73 -1.74 -3.57
C ALA A 71 -7.62 -2.39 -2.48
N ILE A 72 -7.58 -1.86 -1.26
CA ILE A 72 -8.42 -2.33 -0.14
C ILE A 72 -9.89 -1.99 -0.39
N LEU A 73 -10.20 -0.75 -0.81
CA LEU A 73 -11.56 -0.34 -1.16
C LEU A 73 -12.15 -1.25 -2.24
N ASN A 74 -11.39 -1.51 -3.31
CA ASN A 74 -11.82 -2.40 -4.39
C ASN A 74 -12.03 -3.84 -3.88
N SER A 75 -11.10 -4.38 -3.09
CA SER A 75 -11.21 -5.72 -2.51
C SER A 75 -12.43 -5.90 -1.60
N ILE A 76 -12.81 -4.88 -0.83
CA ILE A 76 -13.99 -4.92 0.04
C ILE A 76 -15.28 -4.70 -0.77
N ARG A 77 -15.24 -3.82 -1.78
CA ARG A 77 -16.37 -3.58 -2.69
C ARG A 77 -16.74 -4.84 -3.49
N GLU A 78 -15.74 -5.57 -3.98
CA GLU A 78 -15.94 -6.87 -4.66
C GLU A 78 -16.56 -7.94 -3.76
N GLN A 79 -16.44 -7.80 -2.43
CA GLN A 79 -17.10 -8.67 -1.46
C GLN A 79 -18.50 -8.18 -1.07
N GLU A 80 -18.96 -7.06 -1.64
CA GLU A 80 -20.23 -6.39 -1.30
C GLU A 80 -20.35 -6.00 0.19
N LYS A 81 -19.21 -5.74 0.84
CA LYS A 81 -19.11 -5.42 2.28
C LYS A 81 -18.75 -3.96 2.57
N LEU A 82 -18.62 -3.12 1.54
CA LEU A 82 -18.20 -1.73 1.69
C LEU A 82 -19.38 -0.87 2.16
N THR A 83 -19.43 -0.55 3.46
CA THR A 83 -20.40 0.41 4.00
C THR A 83 -19.84 1.84 3.92
N PRO A 84 -20.71 2.88 3.95
CA PRO A 84 -20.25 4.27 3.97
C PRO A 84 -19.33 4.61 5.15
N GLU A 85 -19.56 4.01 6.32
CA GLU A 85 -18.75 4.21 7.53
C GLU A 85 -17.37 3.55 7.39
N LEU A 86 -17.32 2.37 6.78
CA LEU A 86 -16.08 1.66 6.50
C LEU A 86 -15.25 2.37 5.42
N GLU A 87 -15.90 2.81 4.35
CA GLU A 87 -15.27 3.62 3.31
C GLU A 87 -14.65 4.88 3.91
N LYS A 88 -15.39 5.60 4.75
CA LYS A 88 -14.87 6.77 5.47
C LYS A 88 -13.66 6.41 6.34
N SER A 89 -13.75 5.33 7.11
CA SER A 89 -12.65 4.89 7.98
C SER A 89 -11.38 4.55 7.19
N ILE A 90 -11.52 3.96 6.00
CA ILE A 90 -10.41 3.66 5.08
C ILE A 90 -9.83 4.95 4.48
N MET A 91 -10.68 5.93 4.13
CA MET A 91 -10.25 7.23 3.63
C MET A 91 -9.51 8.05 4.68
N ASP A 92 -9.94 7.99 5.93
CA ASP A 92 -9.34 8.71 7.06
C ASP A 92 -8.06 8.04 7.60
N ALA A 93 -7.73 6.82 7.15
CA ALA A 93 -6.53 6.10 7.58
C ALA A 93 -5.25 6.82 7.10
N GLN A 94 -4.46 7.32 8.06
CA GLN A 94 -3.25 8.11 7.83
C GLN A 94 -1.96 7.28 7.73
N THR A 95 -2.00 6.00 8.12
CA THR A 95 -0.82 5.13 8.11
C THR A 95 -1.14 3.78 7.50
N MET A 96 -0.10 3.13 6.97
CA MET A 96 -0.23 1.79 6.40
C MET A 96 -0.71 0.77 7.44
N SER A 97 -0.26 0.89 8.69
CA SER A 97 -0.67 -0.01 9.77
C SER A 97 -2.18 0.09 10.02
N ILE A 98 -2.70 1.30 10.22
CA ILE A 98 -4.14 1.51 10.46
C ILE A 98 -4.96 0.97 9.29
N LEU A 99 -4.48 1.20 8.07
CA LEU A 99 -5.13 0.72 6.87
C LEU A 99 -5.19 -0.82 6.79
N GLU A 100 -4.10 -1.51 7.15
CA GLU A 100 -4.07 -2.98 7.22
C GLU A 100 -4.94 -3.53 8.37
N ASP A 101 -4.96 -2.86 9.51
CA ASP A 101 -5.78 -3.25 10.66
C ASP A 101 -7.28 -3.21 10.30
N ILE A 102 -7.72 -2.16 9.59
CA ILE A 102 -9.09 -2.05 9.06
C ILE A 102 -9.36 -3.16 8.04
N TYR A 103 -8.40 -3.50 7.18
CA TYR A 103 -8.57 -4.50 6.13
C TYR A 103 -8.55 -5.94 6.66
N LEU A 104 -7.93 -6.20 7.82
CA LEU A 104 -7.69 -7.54 8.35
C LEU A 104 -8.93 -8.46 8.36
N PRO A 105 -10.14 -8.01 8.78
CA PRO A 105 -11.35 -8.85 8.77
C PRO A 105 -11.86 -9.21 7.36
N TYR A 106 -11.49 -8.42 6.36
CA TYR A 106 -11.96 -8.55 4.97
C TYR A 106 -10.93 -9.23 4.07
N ARG A 107 -9.71 -9.44 4.57
CA ARG A 107 -8.63 -10.05 3.80
C ARG A 107 -9.07 -11.46 3.33
N PRO A 108 -9.15 -11.70 2.00
CA PRO A 108 -9.54 -13.00 1.48
C PRO A 108 -8.62 -14.09 2.01
N LYS A 109 -9.20 -15.17 2.56
CA LYS A 109 -8.43 -16.35 2.91
C LYS A 109 -7.80 -16.92 1.63
N ARG A 110 -6.51 -17.24 1.68
CA ARG A 110 -5.81 -17.88 0.55
C ARG A 110 -6.60 -19.11 0.12
N LYS A 111 -7.05 -19.12 -1.14
CA LYS A 111 -7.55 -20.34 -1.77
C LYS A 111 -6.36 -21.28 -1.97
N THR A 112 -6.21 -22.24 -1.07
CA THR A 112 -5.21 -23.30 -1.19
C THR A 112 -5.67 -24.34 -2.21
N ARG A 113 -4.72 -25.12 -2.76
CA ARG A 113 -5.06 -26.28 -3.62
C ARG A 113 -6.06 -27.21 -2.94
N ALA A 114 -5.95 -27.39 -1.61
CA ALA A 114 -6.89 -28.15 -0.82
C ALA A 114 -8.31 -27.53 -0.82
N THR A 115 -8.45 -26.23 -0.53
CA THR A 115 -9.79 -25.57 -0.58
C THR A 115 -10.41 -25.60 -1.98
N MET A 116 -9.60 -25.50 -3.03
CA MET A 116 -10.07 -25.63 -4.41
C MET A 116 -10.50 -27.07 -4.73
N ALA A 117 -9.77 -28.07 -4.23
CA ALA A 117 -10.13 -29.48 -4.40
C ALA A 117 -11.42 -29.84 -3.67
N ILE A 118 -11.60 -29.37 -2.44
CA ILE A 118 -12.84 -29.52 -1.67
C ILE A 118 -14.03 -28.89 -2.42
N ALA A 119 -13.88 -27.65 -2.92
CA ALA A 119 -14.92 -26.97 -3.70
C ALA A 119 -15.28 -27.71 -5.01
N LYS A 120 -14.37 -28.53 -5.54
CA LYS A 120 -14.61 -29.41 -6.70
C LYS A 120 -15.20 -30.78 -6.31
N GLY A 121 -15.54 -30.99 -5.04
CA GLY A 121 -16.11 -32.24 -4.55
C GLY A 121 -15.09 -33.38 -4.39
N LEU A 122 -13.79 -33.08 -4.31
CA LEU A 122 -12.75 -34.12 -4.15
C LEU A 122 -12.56 -34.59 -2.68
N GLU A 123 -13.26 -33.98 -1.73
CA GLU A 123 -13.14 -34.32 -0.31
C GLU A 123 -13.56 -35.76 0.02
N PRO A 124 -14.68 -36.32 -0.49
CA PRO A 124 -15.08 -37.69 -0.19
C PRO A 124 -14.05 -38.73 -0.65
N LEU A 125 -13.52 -38.58 -1.87
CA LEU A 125 -12.49 -39.47 -2.42
C LEU A 125 -11.22 -39.45 -1.56
N ALA A 126 -10.78 -38.26 -1.14
CA ALA A 126 -9.61 -38.13 -0.28
C ALA A 126 -9.80 -38.87 1.05
N LYS A 127 -10.99 -38.76 1.68
CA LYS A 127 -11.32 -39.50 2.92
C LYS A 127 -11.28 -41.01 2.70
N THR A 128 -11.90 -41.51 1.63
CA THR A 128 -11.87 -42.95 1.30
C THR A 128 -10.45 -43.47 1.12
N LEU A 129 -9.57 -42.71 0.45
CA LEU A 129 -8.17 -43.10 0.28
C LEU A 129 -7.38 -43.06 1.60
N MET A 130 -7.65 -42.10 2.48
CA MET A 130 -7.00 -42.00 3.80
C MET A 130 -7.44 -43.12 4.76
N GLU A 131 -8.68 -43.59 4.65
CA GLU A 131 -9.22 -44.70 5.45
C GLU A 131 -8.69 -46.07 5.03
N GLN A 132 -8.05 -46.16 3.85
CA GLN A 132 -7.34 -47.36 3.46
C GLN A 132 -6.09 -47.52 4.33
N ASN A 133 -6.22 -48.27 5.42
CA ASN A 133 -5.08 -48.85 6.12
C ASN A 133 -4.36 -49.80 5.15
N SER A 134 -3.30 -49.32 4.50
CA SER A 134 -2.29 -50.19 3.92
C SER A 134 -1.63 -50.95 5.06
N ARG A 135 -2.18 -52.12 5.42
CA ARG A 135 -1.35 -53.14 6.05
C ARG A 135 -0.36 -53.55 4.96
N ASP A 136 0.89 -53.15 5.10
CA ASP A 136 1.96 -53.88 4.45
C ASP A 136 1.84 -55.32 4.94
N VAL A 137 1.35 -56.18 4.06
CA VAL A 137 1.37 -57.62 4.27
C VAL A 137 2.77 -58.03 3.83
N GLU A 138 3.68 -58.17 4.80
CA GLU A 138 4.94 -58.90 4.61
C GLU A 138 4.67 -60.37 4.24
#